data_AF-A0A956J5A9-F1
#
_entry.id   AF-A0A956J5A9-F1
#
_cell.length_a   1.000
_cell.length_b   1.000
_cell.length_c   1.000
_cell.angle_alpha   90.00
_cell.angle_beta   90.00
_cell.angle_gamma   90.00
#
_symmetry.space_group_name_H-M   'P 1'
#
loop_
_entity.id
_entity.type
_entity.pdbx_description
1 polymer ?
#
loop_
_entity_poly.entity_id
_entity_poly.type
_entity_poly.pdbx_seq_one_letter_code
_entity_poly.pdbx_strand_id
1 'polypeptide(L)'
;MMRFGSSSVRRTISKLALAAAGAGMALLAQPQTAHAQSNEVSATGKGIAGGTLLGAEAVMLTEAALKVKPAWAYAVGGIAGGIGGGVAGYFAEQGSSAKLPLYLLAGGMALAIPTTVAVLSATAYEPPADYTEDRGPSDEPVADPAAQGEPISQAPVKRKQAERRVAKLTPRERMESRMQLTPPALLGLGEGYVALSVPAVEVRDVFSAQETRQYGFSQETEVRVPVLNYSF
;
A
#
# COMPACT_ATOMS: atom_id res chain seq x y z
N MET A 1 -38.08 5.42 -26.68
CA MET A 1 -36.94 6.27 -26.27
C MET A 1 -36.66 5.99 -24.80
N MET A 2 -35.79 5.02 -24.50
CA MET A 2 -35.50 4.54 -23.14
C MET A 2 -34.14 5.09 -22.69
N ARG A 3 -34.12 5.74 -21.51
CA ARG A 3 -32.90 6.18 -20.82
C ARG A 3 -32.42 5.06 -19.90
N PHE A 4 -31.25 4.48 -20.17
CA PHE A 4 -30.58 3.56 -19.25
C PHE A 4 -29.75 4.35 -18.23
N GLY A 5 -30.06 4.15 -16.94
CA GLY A 5 -29.34 4.72 -15.81
C GLY A 5 -28.07 3.93 -15.50
N SER A 6 -26.94 4.63 -15.45
CA SER A 6 -25.66 4.12 -14.96
C SER A 6 -25.39 4.72 -13.58
N SER A 7 -25.76 3.99 -12.51
CA SER A 7 -25.47 4.41 -11.14
C SER A 7 -24.87 3.30 -10.25
N SER A 8 -24.52 2.15 -10.83
CA SER A 8 -24.09 0.97 -10.06
C SER A 8 -22.58 0.93 -9.79
N VAL A 9 -21.77 1.65 -10.58
CA VAL A 9 -20.30 1.51 -10.58
C VAL A 9 -19.61 2.36 -9.50
N ARG A 10 -20.26 3.42 -8.99
CA ARG A 10 -19.64 4.37 -8.04
C ARG A 10 -19.61 3.90 -6.58
N ARG A 11 -20.32 2.81 -6.22
CA ARG A 11 -20.44 2.38 -4.81
C ARG A 11 -19.39 1.38 -4.35
N THR A 12 -18.66 0.75 -5.27
CA THR A 12 -17.72 -0.32 -4.93
C THR A 12 -16.32 0.20 -4.58
N ILE A 13 -15.92 1.35 -5.14
CA ILE A 13 -14.56 1.89 -5.00
C ILE A 13 -14.34 2.56 -3.63
N SER A 14 -15.40 3.03 -2.96
CA SER A 14 -15.28 3.68 -1.64
C SER A 14 -14.97 2.73 -0.47
N LYS A 15 -15.03 1.40 -0.65
CA LYS A 15 -14.78 0.44 0.44
C LYS A 15 -13.33 -0.03 0.55
N LEU A 16 -12.49 0.19 -0.49
CA LEU A 16 -11.10 -0.28 -0.48
C LEU A 16 -10.13 0.68 0.23
N ALA A 17 -10.49 1.97 0.36
CA ALA A 17 -9.59 2.97 0.93
C ALA A 17 -9.53 2.98 2.47
N LEU A 18 -10.45 2.27 3.16
CA LEU A 18 -10.52 2.29 4.62
C LEU A 18 -9.75 1.12 5.29
N ALA A 19 -9.31 0.12 4.53
CA ALA A 19 -8.60 -1.05 5.06
C ALA A 19 -7.08 -0.80 5.27
N ALA A 20 -6.49 0.16 4.55
CA ALA A 20 -5.06 0.45 4.65
C ALA A 20 -4.67 1.31 5.86
N ALA A 21 -5.63 1.94 6.54
CA ALA A 21 -5.36 2.83 7.68
C ALA A 21 -5.11 2.08 9.00
N GLY A 22 -5.55 0.82 9.13
CA GLY A 22 -5.42 0.04 10.38
C GLY A 22 -4.05 -0.61 10.58
N ALA A 23 -3.40 -1.08 9.50
CA ALA A 23 -2.11 -1.77 9.59
C ALA A 23 -0.93 -0.84 9.92
N GLY A 24 -1.06 0.47 9.64
CA GLY A 24 -0.02 1.47 9.92
C GLY A 24 0.14 1.84 11.40
N MET A 25 -0.87 1.62 12.24
CA MET A 25 -0.81 2.00 13.66
C MET A 25 0.03 1.06 14.53
N ALA A 26 0.26 -0.19 14.09
CA ALA A 26 1.16 -1.12 14.79
C ALA A 26 2.65 -0.77 14.58
N LEU A 27 2.99 -0.10 13.48
CA LEU A 27 4.36 0.29 13.13
C LEU A 27 4.84 1.59 13.80
N LEU A 28 3.94 2.31 14.50
CA LEU A 28 4.27 3.52 15.27
C LEU A 28 4.53 3.25 16.75
N ALA A 29 4.51 1.98 17.19
CA ALA A 29 4.99 1.61 18.51
C ALA A 29 6.52 1.79 18.55
N GLN A 30 6.97 3.01 18.86
CA GLN A 30 8.38 3.29 19.11
C GLN A 30 8.90 2.31 20.17
N PRO A 31 10.02 1.60 19.94
CA PRO A 31 10.65 0.82 20.98
C PRO A 31 11.08 1.80 22.09
N GLN A 32 10.34 1.81 23.20
CA GLN A 32 10.76 2.58 24.37
C GLN A 32 12.08 1.99 24.87
N THR A 33 13.08 2.86 24.99
CA THR A 33 14.38 2.52 25.57
C THR A 33 14.18 1.92 26.95
N ALA A 34 14.72 0.72 27.15
CA ALA A 34 14.67 0.02 28.43
C ALA A 34 15.42 0.83 29.49
N HIS A 35 14.69 1.61 30.28
CA HIS A 35 15.20 2.15 31.53
C HIS A 35 15.28 0.99 32.53
N ALA A 36 16.50 0.64 32.92
CA ALA A 36 16.77 -0.34 33.97
C ALA A 36 16.24 0.20 35.32
N GLN A 37 14.96 0.00 35.59
CA GLN A 37 14.35 0.25 36.90
C GLN A 37 13.92 -1.11 37.47
N SER A 38 14.70 -1.55 38.46
CA SER A 38 14.37 -2.56 39.49
C SER A 38 13.36 -3.68 39.14
N ASN A 39 13.89 -4.84 38.73
CA ASN A 39 13.46 -6.25 38.90
C ASN A 39 11.98 -6.71 38.97
N GLU A 40 10.97 -5.87 38.78
CA GLU A 40 9.59 -6.31 38.72
C GLU A 40 9.00 -6.02 37.33
N VAL A 41 8.62 -7.10 36.63
CA VAL A 41 8.00 -7.00 35.31
C VAL A 41 6.64 -6.35 35.48
N SER A 42 6.52 -5.07 35.14
CA SER A 42 5.23 -4.37 35.14
C SER A 42 4.26 -5.08 34.20
N ALA A 43 3.11 -5.48 34.74
CA ALA A 43 2.01 -6.10 34.01
C ALA A 43 1.19 -5.07 33.22
N THR A 44 1.35 -3.79 33.53
CA THR A 44 0.45 -2.70 33.12
C THR A 44 0.27 -2.66 31.60
N GLY A 45 -0.96 -2.85 31.15
CA GLY A 45 -1.38 -2.79 29.74
C GLY A 45 -0.98 -4.00 28.88
N LYS A 46 -0.11 -4.90 29.38
CA LYS A 46 0.29 -6.10 28.62
C LYS A 46 -0.84 -7.10 28.51
N GLY A 47 -1.73 -7.14 29.51
CA GLY A 47 -2.89 -8.03 29.52
C GLY A 47 -3.86 -7.61 28.44
N ILE A 48 -4.17 -6.30 28.38
CA ILE A 48 -5.00 -5.71 27.33
C ILE A 48 -4.37 -5.94 25.96
N ALA A 49 -3.12 -5.53 25.76
CA ALA A 49 -2.45 -5.66 24.45
C ALA A 49 -2.38 -7.12 24.01
N GLY A 50 -1.94 -8.03 24.88
CA GLY A 50 -1.89 -9.46 24.58
C GLY A 50 -3.28 -10.07 24.37
N GLY A 51 -4.27 -9.65 25.13
CA GLY A 51 -5.66 -10.06 24.95
C GLY A 51 -6.24 -9.58 23.63
N THR A 52 -6.01 -8.34 23.23
CA THR A 52 -6.45 -7.81 21.92
C THR A 52 -5.84 -8.59 20.76
N LEU A 53 -4.54 -8.86 20.85
CA LEU A 53 -3.82 -9.60 19.83
C LEU A 53 -4.35 -11.05 19.78
N LEU A 54 -4.33 -11.77 20.92
CA LEU A 54 -4.80 -13.15 21.00
C LEU A 54 -6.28 -13.30 20.57
N GLY A 55 -7.15 -12.36 20.95
CA GLY A 55 -8.57 -12.38 20.60
C GLY A 55 -8.83 -12.20 19.11
N ALA A 56 -8.09 -11.29 18.46
CA ALA A 56 -8.18 -11.12 17.00
C ALA A 56 -7.74 -12.39 16.26
N GLU A 57 -6.60 -12.94 16.67
CA GLU A 57 -6.02 -14.17 16.11
C GLU A 57 -6.97 -15.38 16.28
N ALA A 58 -7.60 -15.53 17.45
CA ALA A 58 -8.53 -16.63 17.71
C ALA A 58 -9.75 -16.61 16.79
N VAL A 59 -10.33 -15.43 16.53
CA VAL A 59 -11.48 -15.31 15.61
C VAL A 59 -11.05 -15.54 14.18
N MET A 60 -9.96 -14.90 13.73
CA MET A 60 -9.46 -15.05 12.36
C MET A 60 -9.04 -16.48 12.04
N LEU A 61 -8.42 -17.20 12.98
CA LEU A 61 -8.12 -18.63 12.81
C LEU A 61 -9.38 -19.48 12.71
N THR A 62 -10.41 -19.17 13.49
CA THR A 62 -11.70 -19.88 13.41
C THR A 62 -12.36 -19.66 12.05
N GLU A 63 -12.38 -18.42 11.56
CA GLU A 63 -12.90 -18.09 10.22
C GLU A 63 -12.09 -18.76 9.10
N ALA A 64 -10.76 -18.82 9.24
CA ALA A 64 -9.87 -19.49 8.30
C ALA A 64 -10.10 -21.01 8.29
N ALA A 65 -10.28 -21.62 9.47
CA ALA A 65 -10.63 -23.03 9.60
C ALA A 65 -11.98 -23.37 8.95
N LEU A 66 -12.93 -22.43 8.99
CA LEU A 66 -14.22 -22.52 8.31
C LEU A 66 -14.16 -22.14 6.81
N LYS A 67 -12.97 -21.83 6.28
CA LYS A 67 -12.74 -21.42 4.88
C LYS A 67 -13.61 -20.24 4.45
N VAL A 68 -13.77 -19.25 5.32
CA VAL A 68 -14.46 -18.01 4.98
C VAL A 68 -13.70 -17.33 3.84
N LYS A 69 -14.28 -17.23 2.64
CA LYS A 69 -13.64 -16.59 1.48
C LYS A 69 -13.57 -15.06 1.53
N PRO A 70 -14.59 -14.33 2.00
CA PRO A 70 -14.56 -12.87 1.93
C PRO A 70 -13.54 -12.25 2.91
N ALA A 71 -12.54 -11.55 2.38
CA ALA A 71 -11.51 -10.86 3.17
C ALA A 71 -12.08 -9.87 4.21
N TRP A 72 -13.22 -9.24 3.93
CA TRP A 72 -13.85 -8.30 4.85
C TRP A 72 -14.33 -8.98 6.15
N ALA A 73 -14.66 -10.27 6.11
CA ALA A 73 -15.11 -11.01 7.29
C ALA A 73 -13.97 -11.07 8.31
N TYR A 74 -12.76 -11.44 7.88
CA TYR A 74 -11.57 -11.43 8.73
C TYR A 74 -11.24 -10.07 9.35
N ALA A 75 -11.48 -8.98 8.62
CA ALA A 75 -11.27 -7.65 9.17
C ALA A 75 -12.26 -7.35 10.31
N VAL A 76 -13.56 -7.65 10.10
CA VAL A 76 -14.60 -7.41 11.10
C VAL A 76 -14.45 -8.38 12.28
N GLY A 77 -14.25 -9.67 11.99
CA GLY A 77 -14.03 -10.74 12.95
C GLY A 77 -12.79 -10.48 13.80
N GLY A 78 -11.67 -10.12 13.17
CA GLY A 78 -10.44 -9.74 13.86
C GLY A 78 -10.61 -8.53 14.79
N ILE A 79 -11.29 -7.47 14.33
CA ILE A 79 -11.58 -6.29 15.18
C ILE A 79 -12.48 -6.68 16.36
N ALA A 80 -13.58 -7.40 16.10
CA ALA A 80 -14.51 -7.82 17.15
C ALA A 80 -13.83 -8.75 18.17
N GLY A 81 -13.06 -9.73 17.68
CA GLY A 81 -12.24 -10.62 18.49
C GLY A 81 -11.21 -9.85 19.31
N GLY A 82 -10.56 -8.85 18.73
CA GLY A 82 -9.60 -8.00 19.42
C GLY A 82 -10.24 -7.16 20.53
N ILE A 83 -11.40 -6.56 20.30
CA ILE A 83 -12.14 -5.84 21.36
C ILE A 83 -12.50 -6.80 22.50
N GLY A 84 -13.10 -7.95 22.17
CA GLY A 84 -13.47 -8.97 23.17
C GLY A 84 -12.26 -9.48 23.95
N GLY A 85 -11.16 -9.77 23.25
CA GLY A 85 -9.91 -10.22 23.83
C GLY A 85 -9.24 -9.15 24.70
N GLY A 86 -9.31 -7.87 24.32
CA GLY A 86 -8.80 -6.76 25.12
C GLY A 86 -9.54 -6.60 26.44
N VAL A 87 -10.87 -6.72 26.43
CA VAL A 87 -11.69 -6.74 27.66
C VAL A 87 -11.34 -7.94 28.52
N ALA A 88 -11.21 -9.14 27.94
CA ALA A 88 -10.76 -10.32 28.68
C ALA A 88 -9.34 -10.14 29.26
N GLY A 89 -8.44 -9.51 28.51
CA GLY A 89 -7.08 -9.18 28.89
C GLY A 89 -7.00 -8.19 30.05
N TYR A 90 -7.89 -7.20 30.09
CA TYR A 90 -8.04 -6.27 31.22
C TYR A 90 -8.39 -7.02 32.51
N PHE A 91 -9.36 -7.93 32.46
CA PHE A 91 -9.72 -8.73 33.63
C PHE A 91 -8.61 -9.72 34.03
N ALA A 92 -7.88 -10.27 33.06
CA ALA A 92 -6.72 -11.11 33.33
C ALA A 92 -5.60 -10.34 34.05
N GLU A 93 -5.41 -9.06 33.73
CA GLU A 93 -4.43 -8.18 34.36
C GLU A 93 -4.80 -7.84 35.82
N GLN A 94 -6.08 -7.64 36.11
CA GLN A 94 -6.58 -7.33 37.46
C GLN A 94 -6.45 -8.50 38.45
N GLY A 95 -6.52 -9.74 37.98
CA GLY A 95 -6.65 -10.92 38.84
C GLY A 95 -5.40 -11.81 38.97
N SER A 96 -4.26 -11.46 38.35
CA SER A 96 -3.16 -12.41 38.20
C SER A 96 -1.76 -11.83 38.36
N SER A 97 -0.77 -12.72 38.53
CA SER A 97 0.65 -12.35 38.49
C SER A 97 1.05 -11.86 37.10
N ALA A 98 2.04 -10.97 37.01
CA ALA A 98 2.56 -10.38 35.77
C ALA A 98 2.96 -11.39 34.66
N LYS A 99 3.11 -12.68 35.00
CA LYS A 99 3.39 -13.77 34.05
C LYS A 99 2.24 -14.01 33.07
N LEU A 100 0.98 -13.92 33.51
CA LEU A 100 -0.16 -14.23 32.64
C LEU A 100 -0.32 -13.18 31.51
N PRO A 101 -0.30 -11.86 31.80
CA PRO A 101 -0.22 -10.82 30.76
C PRO A 101 0.96 -11.01 29.79
N LEU A 102 2.11 -11.45 30.32
CA LEU A 102 3.29 -11.72 29.50
C LEU A 102 3.06 -12.90 28.54
N TYR A 103 2.46 -14.00 29.01
CA TYR A 103 2.13 -15.14 28.17
C TYR A 103 1.02 -14.85 27.17
N LEU A 104 0.01 -14.05 27.55
CA LEU A 104 -1.03 -13.58 26.63
C LEU A 104 -0.42 -12.81 25.47
N LEU A 105 0.47 -11.86 25.79
CA LEU A 105 1.17 -11.07 24.78
C LEU A 105 2.08 -11.92 23.91
N ALA A 106 2.91 -12.77 24.52
CA ALA A 106 3.79 -13.67 23.79
C ALA A 106 3.01 -14.66 22.91
N GLY A 107 1.89 -15.18 23.41
CA GLY A 107 1.01 -16.09 22.69
C GLY A 107 0.34 -15.42 21.49
N GLY A 108 -0.18 -14.20 21.66
CA GLY A 108 -0.72 -13.43 20.54
C GLY A 108 0.32 -13.16 19.46
N MET A 109 1.54 -12.77 19.84
CA MET A 109 2.62 -12.51 18.88
C MET A 109 3.09 -13.78 18.18
N ALA A 110 3.10 -14.91 18.88
CA ALA A 110 3.45 -16.20 18.31
C ALA A 110 2.42 -16.70 17.28
N LEU A 111 1.14 -16.36 17.45
CA LEU A 111 0.06 -16.76 16.54
C LEU A 111 -0.04 -15.91 15.28
N ALA A 112 0.50 -14.69 15.27
CA ALA A 112 0.40 -13.77 14.13
C ALA A 112 0.85 -14.39 12.79
N ILE A 113 1.99 -15.10 12.78
CA ILE A 113 2.49 -15.74 11.55
C ILE A 113 1.59 -16.91 11.13
N PRO A 114 1.31 -17.93 11.98
CA PRO A 114 0.39 -19.01 11.63
C PRO A 114 -0.98 -18.53 11.11
N THR A 115 -1.57 -17.52 11.74
CA THR A 115 -2.88 -16.99 11.31
C THR A 115 -2.80 -16.28 9.99
N THR A 116 -1.75 -15.49 9.74
CA THR A 116 -1.56 -14.86 8.44
C THR A 116 -1.50 -15.90 7.33
N VAL A 117 -0.75 -16.99 7.54
CA VAL A 117 -0.67 -18.11 6.58
C VAL A 117 -2.04 -18.77 6.40
N ALA A 118 -2.77 -19.02 7.48
CA ALA A 118 -4.10 -19.65 7.43
C ALA A 118 -5.12 -18.79 6.66
N VAL A 119 -5.16 -17.48 6.93
CA VAL A 119 -6.06 -16.53 6.25
C VAL A 119 -5.71 -16.42 4.78
N LEU A 120 -4.42 -16.30 4.42
CA LEU A 120 -4.00 -16.26 3.02
C LEU A 120 -4.33 -17.55 2.28
N SER A 121 -4.14 -18.70 2.93
CA SER A 121 -4.52 -19.99 2.35
C SER A 121 -6.04 -20.11 2.14
N ALA A 122 -6.85 -19.67 3.11
CA ALA A 122 -8.30 -19.72 3.03
C ALA A 122 -8.89 -18.74 2.00
N THR A 123 -8.15 -17.67 1.68
CA THR A 123 -8.56 -16.62 0.74
C THR A 123 -7.87 -16.72 -0.63
N ALA A 124 -7.12 -17.79 -0.87
CA ALA A 124 -6.44 -18.03 -2.13
C ALA A 124 -7.43 -18.04 -3.32
N TYR A 125 -7.00 -17.45 -4.44
CA TYR A 125 -7.79 -17.40 -5.66
C TYR A 125 -7.90 -18.78 -6.28
N GLU A 126 -9.13 -19.24 -6.49
CA GLU A 126 -9.43 -20.43 -7.29
C GLU A 126 -9.90 -19.97 -8.67
N PRO A 127 -9.14 -20.25 -9.74
CA PRO A 127 -9.56 -19.89 -11.09
C PRO A 127 -10.87 -20.61 -11.45
N PRO A 128 -11.79 -19.94 -12.17
CA PRO A 128 -12.96 -20.59 -12.74
C PRO A 128 -12.57 -21.78 -13.61
N ALA A 129 -13.39 -22.83 -13.62
CA ALA A 129 -13.11 -24.06 -14.38
C ALA A 129 -12.95 -23.84 -15.90
N ASP A 130 -13.54 -22.76 -16.42
CA ASP A 130 -13.52 -22.41 -17.84
C ASP A 130 -12.39 -21.44 -18.22
N TYR A 131 -11.44 -21.19 -17.30
CA TYR A 131 -10.30 -20.32 -17.57
C TYR A 131 -9.27 -21.05 -18.45
N THR A 132 -9.33 -20.85 -19.77
CA THR A 132 -8.27 -21.27 -20.69
C THR A 132 -7.10 -20.29 -20.57
N GLU A 133 -5.97 -20.72 -20.00
CA GLU A 133 -4.72 -19.96 -20.08
C GLU A 133 -4.36 -19.73 -21.56
N ASP A 134 -4.35 -18.47 -21.99
CA ASP A 134 -3.78 -18.06 -23.27
C ASP A 134 -2.24 -18.16 -23.16
N ARG A 135 -1.73 -19.39 -23.16
CA ARG A 135 -0.29 -19.63 -23.27
C ARG A 135 0.14 -19.18 -24.65
N GLY A 136 1.01 -18.18 -24.69
CA GLY A 136 1.67 -17.75 -25.92
C GLY A 136 2.34 -18.94 -26.63
N PRO A 137 2.43 -18.92 -27.97
CA PRO A 137 3.00 -20.03 -28.73
C PRO A 137 4.42 -20.35 -28.24
N SER A 138 4.64 -21.61 -27.87
CA SER A 138 5.90 -22.13 -27.32
C SER A 138 7.07 -22.18 -28.31
N ASP A 139 6.86 -21.71 -29.53
CA ASP A 139 7.83 -21.78 -30.63
C ASP A 139 8.42 -20.39 -30.89
N GLU A 140 9.19 -19.86 -29.94
CA GLU A 140 10.23 -18.90 -30.30
C GLU A 140 11.44 -19.70 -30.79
N PRO A 141 11.80 -19.63 -32.09
CA PRO A 141 13.05 -20.20 -32.54
C PRO A 141 14.19 -19.46 -31.84
N VAL A 142 15.08 -20.21 -31.18
CA VAL A 142 16.35 -19.70 -30.64
C VAL A 142 17.04 -18.92 -31.75
N ALA A 143 17.20 -17.61 -31.54
CA ALA A 143 17.91 -16.76 -32.48
C ALA A 143 19.37 -17.22 -32.57
N ASP A 144 19.73 -17.78 -33.73
CA ASP A 144 21.11 -18.00 -34.16
C ASP A 144 21.80 -16.62 -34.21
N PRO A 145 22.96 -16.40 -33.55
CA PRO A 145 23.59 -15.07 -33.51
C PRO A 145 24.01 -14.63 -34.92
N ALA A 146 23.17 -13.78 -35.53
CA ALA A 146 23.42 -13.22 -36.83
C ALA A 146 24.65 -12.29 -36.80
N ALA A 147 25.47 -12.50 -37.82
CA ALA A 147 26.69 -11.80 -38.15
C ALA A 147 26.58 -10.27 -38.15
N GLN A 148 27.74 -9.65 -37.86
CA GLN A 148 28.05 -8.24 -38.01
C GLN A 148 27.55 -7.65 -39.35
N GLY A 149 26.89 -6.48 -39.27
CA GLY A 149 26.47 -5.69 -40.43
C GLY A 149 26.32 -4.20 -40.10
N GLU A 150 27.38 -3.46 -40.42
CA GLU A 150 27.58 -2.03 -40.78
C GLU A 150 26.66 -0.85 -40.36
N PRO A 151 27.23 0.38 -40.26
CA PRO A 151 26.63 1.53 -39.59
C PRO A 151 25.77 2.39 -40.53
N ILE A 152 24.59 2.79 -40.07
CA ILE A 152 23.75 3.74 -40.80
C ILE A 152 23.96 5.16 -40.29
N SER A 153 24.33 6.00 -41.25
CA SER A 153 24.66 7.43 -41.22
C SER A 153 23.61 8.33 -40.53
N GLN A 154 24.11 9.33 -39.80
CA GLN A 154 23.33 10.38 -39.13
C GLN A 154 22.87 11.46 -40.11
N ALA A 155 21.61 11.91 -40.00
CA ALA A 155 21.14 13.17 -40.57
C ALA A 155 20.80 14.17 -39.44
N PRO A 156 21.20 15.45 -39.52
CA PRO A 156 20.98 16.41 -38.44
C PRO A 156 19.63 17.11 -38.57
N VAL A 157 18.76 16.98 -37.56
CA VAL A 157 17.56 17.83 -37.43
C VAL A 157 17.88 19.04 -36.55
N LYS A 158 17.82 20.21 -37.19
CA LYS A 158 18.04 21.55 -36.63
C LYS A 158 17.15 21.84 -35.42
N ARG A 159 17.78 22.07 -34.25
CA ARG A 159 17.17 22.82 -33.13
C ARG A 159 16.98 24.28 -33.55
N LYS A 160 15.74 24.71 -33.76
CA LYS A 160 15.39 26.14 -33.74
C LYS A 160 14.86 26.51 -32.37
N GLN A 161 15.64 27.38 -31.72
CA GLN A 161 15.29 28.34 -30.69
C GLN A 161 13.79 28.53 -30.43
N ALA A 162 13.36 28.22 -29.21
CA ALA A 162 12.19 28.83 -28.59
C ALA A 162 12.57 29.34 -27.19
N GLU A 163 13.65 30.13 -27.15
CA GLU A 163 14.01 30.95 -26.01
C GLU A 163 13.84 32.41 -26.46
N ARG A 164 12.64 32.96 -26.27
CA ARG A 164 12.34 34.41 -26.14
C ARG A 164 10.84 34.62 -26.14
N ARG A 165 10.27 34.73 -24.95
CA ARG A 165 9.26 35.75 -24.57
C ARG A 165 9.06 35.68 -23.06
N VAL A 166 9.98 36.29 -22.32
CA VAL A 166 9.69 36.80 -20.98
C VAL A 166 8.81 38.03 -21.17
N ALA A 167 7.51 37.81 -21.30
CA ALA A 167 6.53 38.87 -21.19
C ALA A 167 6.33 39.17 -19.70
N LYS A 168 6.44 40.46 -19.34
CA LYS A 168 6.19 40.99 -18.00
C LYS A 168 4.80 40.55 -17.52
N LEU A 169 4.75 39.54 -16.65
CA LEU A 169 3.56 39.24 -15.85
C LEU A 169 3.49 40.22 -14.69
N THR A 170 2.31 40.75 -14.44
CA THR A 170 2.06 41.69 -13.35
C THR A 170 2.21 40.98 -11.99
N PRO A 171 2.48 41.70 -10.88
CA PRO A 171 2.63 41.07 -9.55
C PRO A 171 1.42 40.22 -9.11
N ARG A 172 0.24 40.48 -9.67
CA ARG A 172 -0.99 39.74 -9.36
C ARG A 172 -1.08 38.40 -10.11
N GLU A 173 -0.62 38.33 -11.36
CA GLU A 173 -0.53 37.07 -12.14
C GLU A 173 0.58 36.14 -11.63
N ARG A 174 1.62 36.70 -10.99
CA ARG A 174 2.72 35.91 -10.40
C ARG A 174 2.28 35.12 -9.15
N MET A 175 1.22 35.57 -8.47
CA MET A 175 0.64 34.85 -7.33
C MET A 175 -0.23 33.66 -7.80
N GLU A 176 -1.03 33.81 -8.86
CA GLU A 176 -1.80 32.68 -9.43
C GLU A 176 -0.88 31.63 -10.08
N SER A 177 0.23 32.07 -10.70
CA SER A 177 1.24 31.17 -11.26
C SER A 177 1.99 30.35 -10.21
N ARG A 178 2.04 30.82 -8.95
CA ARG A 178 2.66 30.07 -7.83
C ARG A 178 1.74 28.97 -7.28
N MET A 179 0.44 29.03 -7.51
CA MET A 179 -0.48 27.91 -7.20
C MET A 179 -0.39 26.78 -8.22
N GLN A 180 0.23 26.99 -9.39
CA GLN A 180 0.26 26.02 -10.50
C GLN A 180 1.55 25.17 -10.57
N LEU A 181 2.51 25.37 -9.68
CA LEU A 181 3.81 24.68 -9.74
C LEU A 181 3.94 23.49 -8.78
N THR A 182 2.90 23.15 -8.03
CA THR A 182 2.90 21.91 -7.26
C THR A 182 2.02 20.89 -7.96
N PRO A 183 2.58 19.73 -8.36
CA PRO A 183 1.80 18.71 -9.06
C PRO A 183 0.60 18.32 -8.18
N PRO A 184 -0.58 18.15 -8.78
CA PRO A 184 -1.76 17.76 -8.02
C PRO A 184 -1.47 16.42 -7.33
N ALA A 185 -1.54 16.41 -6.00
CA ALA A 185 -1.39 15.22 -5.18
C ALA A 185 -2.76 14.79 -4.63
N LEU A 186 -2.91 13.52 -4.27
CA LEU A 186 -4.17 13.02 -3.71
C LEU A 186 -4.61 13.84 -2.50
N LEU A 187 -3.68 14.18 -1.62
CA LEU A 187 -3.91 15.02 -0.45
C LEU A 187 -2.93 16.20 -0.42
N GLY A 188 -3.47 17.41 -0.40
CA GLY A 188 -2.73 18.66 -0.20
C GLY A 188 -3.03 19.27 1.16
N LEU A 189 -1.99 19.63 1.89
CA LEU A 189 -2.07 20.31 3.18
C LEU A 189 -1.35 21.67 3.07
N GLY A 190 -2.07 22.76 3.38
CA GLY A 190 -1.51 24.11 3.41
C GLY A 190 -2.09 24.94 4.55
N GLU A 191 -1.58 26.16 4.75
CA GLU A 191 -2.04 27.06 5.81
C GLU A 191 -3.55 27.35 5.67
N GLY A 192 -4.35 26.70 6.52
CA GLY A 192 -5.80 26.89 6.59
C GLY A 192 -6.64 26.11 5.56
N TYR A 193 -6.05 25.20 4.78
CA TYR A 193 -6.82 24.37 3.86
C TYR A 193 -6.33 22.92 3.75
N VAL A 194 -7.29 22.02 3.51
CA VAL A 194 -7.06 20.62 3.13
C VAL A 194 -7.73 20.42 1.77
N ALA A 195 -6.96 19.96 0.79
CA ALA A 195 -7.44 19.71 -0.56
C ALA A 195 -7.33 18.22 -0.90
N LEU A 196 -8.40 17.67 -1.48
CA LEU A 196 -8.39 16.36 -2.12
C LEU A 196 -8.45 16.58 -3.63
N SER A 197 -7.47 16.06 -4.38
CA SER A 197 -7.40 16.24 -5.83
C SER A 197 -7.10 14.93 -6.56
N VAL A 198 -7.35 14.89 -7.87
CA VAL A 198 -6.99 13.74 -8.70
C VAL A 198 -5.51 13.90 -9.08
N PRO A 199 -4.63 12.95 -8.72
CA PRO A 199 -3.22 13.09 -8.99
C PRO A 199 -2.96 12.96 -10.48
N ALA A 200 -2.02 13.75 -10.99
CA ALA A 200 -1.49 13.54 -12.32
C ALA A 200 -0.56 12.32 -12.26
N VAL A 201 -0.95 11.22 -12.91
CA VAL A 201 -0.11 10.03 -13.03
C VAL A 201 0.97 10.32 -14.06
N GLU A 202 2.24 10.28 -13.65
CA GLU A 202 3.37 10.47 -14.55
C GLU A 202 3.98 9.10 -14.89
N VAL A 203 4.10 8.82 -16.18
CA VAL A 203 4.71 7.60 -16.70
C VAL A 203 6.00 8.01 -17.37
N ARG A 204 7.13 7.50 -16.88
CA ARG A 204 8.46 7.86 -17.39
C ARG A 204 9.29 6.62 -17.67
N ASP A 205 10.01 6.65 -18.79
CA ASP A 205 11.03 5.65 -19.08
C ASP A 205 12.21 5.82 -18.13
N VAL A 206 12.61 4.72 -17.48
CA VAL A 206 13.73 4.70 -16.51
C VAL A 206 15.05 4.94 -17.22
N PHE A 207 15.20 4.41 -18.44
CA PHE A 207 16.42 4.53 -19.23
C PHE A 207 16.17 5.36 -20.48
N SER A 208 17.13 6.22 -20.83
CA SER A 208 17.09 6.91 -22.11
C SER A 208 17.42 5.94 -23.25
N ALA A 209 16.91 6.23 -24.45
CA ALA A 209 17.19 5.43 -25.65
C ALA A 209 18.69 5.30 -25.97
N GLN A 210 19.55 6.19 -25.45
CA GLN A 210 21.00 6.09 -25.58
C GLN A 210 21.60 5.08 -24.59
N GLU A 211 21.14 5.08 -23.34
CA GLU A 211 21.60 4.14 -22.30
C GLU A 211 21.15 2.70 -22.59
N THR A 212 19.92 2.51 -23.06
CA THR A 212 19.42 1.19 -23.49
C THR A 212 20.33 0.59 -24.57
N ARG A 213 20.81 1.40 -25.52
CA ARG A 213 21.69 0.96 -26.61
C ARG A 213 23.12 0.72 -26.14
N GLN A 214 23.61 1.53 -25.20
CA GLN A 214 25.00 1.46 -24.75
C GLN A 214 25.21 0.35 -23.71
N TYR A 215 24.20 0.04 -22.91
CA TYR A 215 24.31 -0.89 -21.77
C TYR A 215 23.41 -2.12 -21.86
N GLY A 216 22.54 -2.19 -22.88
CA GLY A 216 21.69 -3.37 -23.11
C GLY A 216 20.60 -3.60 -22.06
N PHE A 217 20.23 -2.55 -21.31
CA PHE A 217 19.14 -2.66 -20.33
C PHE A 217 17.79 -2.91 -21.02
N SER A 218 16.93 -3.69 -20.37
CA SER A 218 15.53 -3.79 -20.79
C SER A 218 14.82 -2.47 -20.48
N GLN A 219 13.94 -2.02 -21.37
CA GLN A 219 13.17 -0.80 -21.14
C GLN A 219 12.23 -1.03 -19.95
N GLU A 220 12.44 -0.27 -18.88
CA GLU A 220 11.61 -0.29 -17.69
C GLU A 220 10.84 1.03 -17.60
N THR A 221 9.56 0.93 -17.30
CA THR A 221 8.66 2.08 -17.19
C THR A 221 8.32 2.30 -15.72
N GLU A 222 8.65 3.47 -15.19
CA GLU A 222 8.30 3.87 -13.84
C GLU A 222 6.98 4.67 -13.85
N VAL A 223 6.04 4.27 -12.98
CA VAL A 223 4.78 4.99 -12.76
C VAL A 223 4.87 5.74 -11.44
N ARG A 224 4.80 7.07 -11.49
CA ARG A 224 4.83 7.94 -10.31
C ARG A 224 3.44 8.49 -10.03
N VAL A 225 2.97 8.27 -8.80
CA VAL A 225 1.66 8.76 -8.33
C VAL A 225 1.88 9.63 -7.09
N PRO A 226 1.71 10.96 -7.18
CA PRO A 226 1.88 11.86 -6.04
C PRO A 226 0.73 11.68 -5.03
N VAL A 227 1.05 11.21 -3.82
CA VAL A 227 0.04 10.92 -2.78
C VAL A 227 -0.14 12.09 -1.81
N LEU A 228 0.96 12.72 -1.37
CA LEU A 228 0.93 13.79 -0.37
C LEU A 228 1.75 14.98 -0.83
N ASN A 229 1.20 16.17 -0.62
CA ASN A 229 1.88 17.44 -0.83
C ASN A 229 1.65 18.37 0.37
N TYR A 230 2.73 19.01 0.84
CA TYR A 230 2.73 19.88 2.01
C TYR A 230 3.48 21.18 1.70
N SER A 231 2.84 22.33 1.91
CA SER A 231 3.43 23.65 1.73
C SER A 231 3.26 24.50 3.00
N PHE A 232 4.36 25.10 3.46
CA PHE A 232 4.39 26.08 4.56
C PHE A 232 4.75 27.47 4.03
#